data_AF-A0A3D4HJY5-F1
#
_entry.id   AF-A0A3D4HJY5-F1
#
_cell.length_a   1.000
_cell.length_b   1.000
_cell.length_c   1.000
_cell.angle_alpha   90.00
_cell.angle_beta   90.00
_cell.angle_gamma   90.00
#
_symmetry.space_group_name_H-M   'P 1'
#
loop_
_entity.id
_entity.type
_entity.pdbx_description
1 polymer ?
#
loop_
_entity_poly.entity_id
_entity_poly.type
_entity_poly.pdbx_seq_one_letter_code
_entity_poly.pdbx_strand_id
1 'polypeptide(L)'
;MLGGKTATGGNDNFTDEEFYESLDVFGQDKETFIRVGELVITPKDPHYDGHVVALINPGTKSSGEGIASSLSRSPRGSTVGFFGTNGSFGVAGGEIIIPGGYIIRYPFGRSLDRNGQVQIDSRPGEVGVTPDFRVPRNVENILAFTEGIDIELKYAADHLNRVTAGVNINDEPQMVQ
;
A
#
# COMPACT_ATOMS: atom_id res chain seq x y z
N MET A 1 -16.64 -9.46 -2.79
CA MET A 1 -16.45 -9.47 -4.25
C MET A 1 -14.96 -9.30 -4.49
N LEU A 2 -14.29 -10.31 -5.03
CA LEU A 2 -12.88 -10.24 -5.41
C LEU A 2 -12.81 -9.53 -6.76
N GLY A 3 -12.42 -8.26 -6.75
CA GLY A 3 -12.15 -7.50 -7.97
C GLY A 3 -10.80 -7.95 -8.52
N GLY A 4 -10.81 -8.81 -9.53
CA GLY A 4 -9.60 -9.16 -10.26
C GLY A 4 -9.04 -7.95 -10.99
N LYS A 5 -7.72 -7.74 -10.90
CA LYS A 5 -7.01 -6.84 -11.83
C LYS A 5 -7.20 -7.39 -13.24
N THR A 6 -8.12 -6.80 -14.00
CA THR A 6 -8.00 -6.86 -15.45
C THR A 6 -6.68 -6.20 -15.82
N ALA A 7 -5.87 -6.87 -16.63
CA ALA A 7 -4.71 -6.27 -17.30
C ALA A 7 -5.19 -5.20 -18.30
N THR A 8 -5.77 -4.12 -17.79
CA THR A 8 -6.03 -2.92 -18.56
C THR A 8 -4.71 -2.18 -18.59
N GLY A 9 -4.03 -2.17 -19.75
CA GLY A 9 -2.73 -1.54 -20.04
C GLY A 9 -2.41 -0.32 -19.18
N GLY A 10 -1.97 -0.59 -17.95
CA GLY A 10 -1.67 0.39 -16.93
C GLY A 10 -0.18 0.57 -16.90
N ASN A 11 0.25 1.82 -16.76
CA ASN A 11 1.66 2.18 -16.57
C ASN A 11 2.28 1.24 -15.55
N ASP A 12 3.41 0.65 -15.93
CA ASP A 12 4.19 -0.12 -14.99
C ASP A 12 5.19 0.81 -14.31
N ASN A 13 5.05 0.99 -13.01
CA ASN A 13 5.85 1.94 -12.22
C ASN A 13 7.36 1.66 -12.24
N PHE A 14 7.76 0.49 -12.75
CA PHE A 14 9.15 0.14 -13.00
C PHE A 14 9.70 0.65 -14.34
N THR A 15 8.84 0.91 -15.33
CA THR A 15 9.23 1.28 -16.70
C THR A 15 8.58 2.56 -17.22
N ASP A 16 7.48 2.99 -16.62
CA ASP A 16 6.71 4.17 -16.97
C ASP A 16 6.68 5.16 -15.82
N GLU A 17 6.56 6.44 -16.17
CA GLU A 17 6.33 7.49 -15.19
C GLU A 17 4.93 7.33 -14.54
N GLU A 18 4.86 7.40 -13.22
CA GLU A 18 3.62 7.28 -12.46
C GLU A 18 3.41 8.49 -11.56
N PHE A 19 2.22 9.10 -11.62
CA PHE A 19 1.81 10.08 -10.61
C PHE A 19 1.73 9.40 -9.24
N TYR A 20 2.47 9.92 -8.27
CA TYR A 20 2.55 9.35 -6.94
C TYR A 20 1.55 10.01 -6.00
N GLU A 21 1.65 11.33 -5.83
CA GLU A 21 0.72 12.10 -5.01
C GLU A 21 0.80 13.58 -5.34
N SER A 22 -0.23 14.31 -4.94
CA SER A 22 -0.12 15.73 -4.70
C SER A 22 -0.27 16.03 -3.22
N LEU A 23 0.55 16.97 -2.74
CA LEU A 23 0.65 17.34 -1.34
C LEU A 23 -0.09 18.64 -1.10
N ASP A 24 -1.16 18.56 -0.33
CA ASP A 24 -1.94 19.70 0.11
C ASP A 24 -1.71 19.91 1.61
N VAL A 25 -1.22 21.09 2.01
CA VAL A 25 -0.99 21.44 3.42
C VAL A 25 -2.00 22.50 3.85
N PHE A 26 -2.51 22.39 5.08
CA PHE A 26 -3.40 23.40 5.64
C PHE A 26 -2.63 24.67 5.99
N GLY A 27 -2.86 25.74 5.24
CA GLY A 27 -2.33 27.07 5.53
C GLY A 27 -3.22 27.78 6.53
N GLN A 28 -2.72 27.98 7.75
CA GLN A 28 -3.48 28.68 8.81
C GLN A 28 -3.83 30.12 8.44
N ASP A 29 -2.95 30.79 7.70
CA ASP A 29 -3.14 32.17 7.22
C ASP A 29 -4.31 32.31 6.24
N LYS A 30 -4.55 31.28 5.43
CA LYS A 30 -5.61 31.25 4.41
C LYS A 30 -6.83 30.41 4.81
N GLU A 31 -6.76 29.79 5.99
CA GLU A 31 -7.77 28.85 6.51
C GLU A 31 -8.20 27.78 5.48
N THR A 32 -7.25 27.31 4.66
CA THR A 32 -7.55 26.37 3.58
C THR A 32 -6.34 25.50 3.22
N PHE A 33 -6.58 24.43 2.48
CA PHE A 33 -5.52 23.60 1.91
C PHE A 33 -4.87 24.29 0.72
N ILE A 34 -3.54 24.32 0.73
CA ILE A 34 -2.71 24.89 -0.32
C ILE A 34 -1.88 23.75 -0.91
N ARG A 35 -1.91 23.63 -2.24
CA ARG A 35 -1.01 22.72 -2.95
C ARG A 35 0.43 23.18 -2.77
N VAL A 36 1.27 22.34 -2.16
CA VAL A 36 2.69 22.62 -1.94
C VAL A 36 3.61 21.85 -2.87
N GLY A 37 3.13 20.78 -3.51
CA GLY A 37 3.90 20.05 -4.50
C GLY A 37 3.15 18.88 -5.12
N GLU A 38 3.73 18.35 -6.18
CA GLU A 38 3.35 17.07 -6.79
C GLU A 38 4.59 16.19 -6.88
N LEU A 39 4.39 14.90 -6.67
CA LEU A 39 5.42 13.88 -6.71
C LEU A 39 5.07 12.85 -7.78
N VAL A 40 6.11 12.42 -8.46
CA VAL A 40 6.03 11.48 -9.57
C VAL A 40 7.13 10.44 -9.38
N ILE A 41 6.79 9.17 -9.60
CA ILE A 41 7.76 8.09 -9.68
C ILE A 41 8.33 8.10 -11.09
N THR A 42 9.64 8.35 -11.20
CA THR A 42 10.38 8.28 -12.45
C THR A 42 11.30 7.05 -12.43
N PRO A 43 11.13 6.08 -13.33
CA PRO A 43 12.03 4.95 -13.49
C PRO A 43 13.49 5.38 -13.66
N LYS A 44 14.42 4.59 -13.11
CA LYS A 44 15.88 4.83 -13.19
C LYS A 44 16.61 3.54 -13.51
N ASP A 45 17.72 3.65 -14.24
CA ASP A 45 18.61 2.52 -14.49
C ASP A 45 19.71 2.39 -13.43
N PRO A 46 20.10 1.16 -13.05
CA PRO A 46 19.42 -0.09 -13.40
C PRO A 46 18.10 -0.24 -12.63
N HIS A 47 17.09 -0.87 -13.26
CA HIS A 47 15.85 -1.28 -12.60
C HIS A 47 15.67 -2.79 -12.59
N TYR A 48 14.87 -3.30 -11.66
CA TYR A 48 14.41 -4.68 -11.64
C TYR A 48 13.08 -4.76 -12.38
N ASP A 49 13.01 -5.60 -13.42
CA ASP A 49 11.87 -5.74 -14.32
C ASP A 49 11.09 -7.05 -14.08
N GLY A 50 11.46 -7.81 -13.03
CA GLY A 50 10.75 -9.01 -12.62
C GLY A 50 9.54 -8.71 -11.73
N HIS A 51 8.80 -9.76 -11.37
CA HIS A 51 7.70 -9.65 -10.42
C HIS A 51 8.19 -9.35 -9.00
N VAL A 52 7.46 -8.51 -8.27
CA VAL A 52 7.73 -8.13 -6.89
C VAL A 52 6.48 -8.34 -6.04
N VAL A 53 6.62 -9.04 -4.92
CA VAL A 53 5.56 -9.23 -3.94
C VAL A 53 5.96 -8.56 -2.63
N ALA A 54 5.14 -7.63 -2.13
CA ALA A 54 5.34 -6.98 -0.84
C ALA A 54 4.51 -7.66 0.25
N LEU A 55 5.17 -8.06 1.34
CA LEU A 55 4.50 -8.43 2.57
C LEU A 55 4.04 -7.18 3.32
N ILE A 56 2.76 -7.11 3.63
CA ILE A 56 2.14 -5.96 4.30
C ILE A 56 1.32 -6.39 5.51
N ASN A 57 1.23 -5.51 6.49
CA ASN A 57 0.45 -5.70 7.71
C ASN A 57 0.12 -4.34 8.36
N PRO A 58 -0.62 -4.28 9.49
CA PRO A 58 -0.98 -3.00 10.12
C PRO A 58 0.21 -2.22 10.72
N GLY A 59 1.40 -2.83 10.75
CA GLY A 59 2.66 -2.16 11.06
C GLY A 59 3.26 -1.40 9.86
N THR A 60 2.83 -1.70 8.64
CA THR A 60 3.17 -0.94 7.43
C THR A 60 2.45 0.41 7.49
N LYS A 61 3.22 1.49 7.65
CA LYS A 61 2.75 2.84 7.96
C LYS A 61 3.51 3.89 7.16
N SER A 62 2.90 5.05 6.93
CA SER A 62 3.56 6.20 6.30
C SER A 62 4.15 5.83 4.93
N SER A 63 5.39 6.22 4.62
CA SER A 63 6.03 5.95 3.33
C SER A 63 6.00 4.48 2.90
N GLY A 64 5.97 3.52 3.85
CA GLY A 64 5.81 2.10 3.56
C GLY A 64 4.49 1.77 2.85
N GLU A 65 3.42 2.51 3.13
CA GLU A 65 2.12 2.33 2.49
C GLU A 65 2.11 2.86 1.06
N GLY A 66 2.87 3.92 0.79
CA GLY A 66 3.04 4.44 -0.56
C GLY A 66 3.73 3.45 -1.48
N ILE A 67 4.77 2.76 -0.98
CA ILE A 67 5.44 1.67 -1.72
C ILE A 67 4.45 0.52 -1.96
N ALA A 68 3.73 0.08 -0.93
CA ALA A 68 2.71 -0.97 -1.05
C ALA A 68 1.62 -0.60 -2.08
N SER A 69 1.17 0.65 -2.08
CA SER A 69 0.16 1.18 -3.01
C SER A 69 0.67 1.18 -4.45
N SER A 70 1.90 1.63 -4.70
CA SER A 70 2.49 1.60 -6.04
C SER A 70 2.72 0.16 -6.53
N LEU A 71 3.15 -0.77 -5.67
CA LEU A 71 3.26 -2.18 -6.05
C LEU A 71 1.89 -2.80 -6.34
N SER A 72 0.89 -2.52 -5.51
CA SER A 72 -0.49 -2.97 -5.73
C SER A 72 -1.14 -2.35 -6.97
N ARG A 73 -0.59 -1.29 -7.58
CA ARG A 73 -1.07 -0.76 -8.87
C ARG A 73 -0.28 -1.25 -10.08
N SER A 74 0.99 -1.61 -9.91
CA SER A 74 1.83 -2.15 -10.98
C SER A 74 1.30 -3.50 -11.51
N PRO A 75 1.44 -3.78 -12.83
CA PRO A 75 1.14 -5.08 -13.41
C PRO A 75 2.13 -6.18 -12.98
N ARG A 76 3.35 -5.80 -12.54
CA ARG A 76 4.37 -6.73 -12.04
C ARG A 76 4.50 -6.74 -10.51
N GLY A 77 3.74 -5.88 -9.83
CA GLY A 77 3.68 -5.81 -8.38
C GLY A 77 2.42 -6.45 -7.78
N SER A 78 2.56 -6.99 -6.57
CA SER A 78 1.42 -7.36 -5.72
C SER A 78 1.74 -7.24 -4.23
N THR A 79 0.70 -7.26 -3.42
CA THR A 79 0.76 -7.19 -1.96
C THR A 79 0.13 -8.44 -1.32
N VAL A 80 0.74 -8.94 -0.26
CA VAL A 80 0.33 -10.15 0.47
C VAL A 80 0.32 -9.90 1.96
N GLY A 81 -0.70 -10.43 2.63
CA GLY A 81 -0.74 -10.46 4.09
C GLY A 81 -2.10 -10.91 4.64
N PHE A 82 -2.17 -11.10 5.95
CA PHE A 82 -3.41 -11.35 6.67
C PHE A 82 -4.31 -10.12 6.70
N PHE A 83 -3.69 -8.93 6.78
CA PHE A 83 -4.33 -7.64 6.99
C PHE A 83 -3.81 -6.61 5.97
N GLY A 84 -4.56 -5.53 5.79
CA GLY A 84 -4.05 -4.37 5.06
C GLY A 84 -3.05 -3.57 5.88
N THR A 85 -2.53 -2.51 5.27
CA THR A 85 -1.68 -1.53 5.95
C THR A 85 -2.49 -0.67 6.93
N ASN A 86 -1.83 0.26 7.61
CA ASN A 86 -2.43 0.99 8.72
C ASN A 86 -3.44 2.09 8.32
N GLY A 87 -3.32 2.66 7.13
CA GLY A 87 -4.08 3.83 6.69
C GLY A 87 -3.60 5.14 7.32
N SER A 88 -2.28 5.33 7.38
CA SER A 88 -1.61 6.47 8.02
C SER A 88 -0.63 7.14 7.03
N PHE A 89 -1.17 7.74 5.98
CA PHE A 89 -0.43 8.32 4.86
C PHE A 89 -0.50 9.85 4.76
N GLY A 90 -1.23 10.49 5.68
CA GLY A 90 -1.30 11.95 5.74
C GLY A 90 0.07 12.61 5.92
N VAL A 91 0.16 13.89 5.57
CA VAL A 91 1.43 14.63 5.62
C VAL A 91 1.75 14.96 7.07
N ALA A 92 2.89 14.45 7.56
CA ALA A 92 3.38 14.69 8.92
C ALA A 92 4.04 16.07 9.03
N GLY A 93 3.83 16.76 10.16
CA GLY A 93 4.50 18.04 10.44
C GLY A 93 3.73 19.01 11.33
N GLY A 94 2.45 18.75 11.61
CA GLY A 94 1.67 19.55 12.55
C GLY A 94 2.08 19.27 13.99
N GLU A 95 2.41 20.32 14.74
CA GLU A 95 2.74 20.23 16.16
C GLU A 95 2.01 21.31 16.97
N ILE A 96 1.51 20.94 18.15
CA ILE A 96 1.03 21.87 19.18
C ILE A 96 1.87 21.64 20.43
N ILE A 97 2.60 22.67 20.85
CA ILE A 97 3.36 22.66 22.09
C ILE A 97 2.44 23.20 23.19
N ILE A 98 2.27 22.43 24.26
CA ILE A 98 1.46 22.83 25.42
C ILE A 98 2.34 22.98 26.68
N PRO A 99 1.86 23.70 27.72
CA PRO A 99 2.62 23.87 28.96
C PRO A 99 3.08 22.54 29.56
N GLY A 100 4.27 22.53 30.16
CA GLY A 100 4.89 21.31 30.69
C GLY A 100 5.73 20.53 29.68
N GLY A 101 5.89 21.04 28.45
CA GLY A 101 6.78 20.44 27.44
C GLY A 101 6.16 19.29 26.65
N TYR A 102 4.84 19.11 26.72
CA TYR A 102 4.15 18.12 25.90
C TYR A 102 3.95 18.64 24.47
N ILE A 103 4.02 17.72 23.51
CA ILE A 103 3.83 18.00 22.08
C ILE A 103 2.72 17.09 21.56
N ILE A 104 1.67 17.68 21.00
CA ILE A 104 0.65 16.98 20.23
C ILE A 104 1.07 17.03 18.77
N ARG A 105 1.27 15.87 18.13
CA ARG A 105 1.55 15.75 16.70
C ARG A 105 0.30 15.35 15.96
N TYR A 106 0.06 15.97 14.81
CA TYR A 106 -1.09 15.68 13.97
C TYR A 106 -0.73 15.84 12.49
N PRO A 107 -1.43 15.13 11.58
CA PRO A 107 -1.28 15.38 10.16
C PRO A 107 -1.78 16.80 9.85
N PHE A 108 -0.93 17.59 9.20
CA PHE A 108 -1.25 18.98 8.83
C PHE A 108 -1.49 19.14 7.33
N GLY A 109 -1.44 18.03 6.60
CA GLY A 109 -1.72 17.97 5.17
C GLY A 109 -2.27 16.62 4.77
N ARG A 110 -2.70 16.56 3.51
CA ARG A 110 -3.31 15.39 2.88
C ARG A 110 -2.53 15.01 1.62
N SER A 111 -2.37 13.71 1.43
CA SER A 111 -1.88 13.11 0.19
C SER A 111 -3.06 12.81 -0.71
N LEU A 112 -3.03 13.33 -1.93
CA LEU A 112 -4.12 13.21 -2.90
C LEU A 112 -3.68 12.49 -4.16
N ASP A 113 -4.59 11.67 -4.70
CA ASP A 113 -4.45 11.05 -6.01
C ASP A 113 -4.60 12.07 -7.16
N ARG A 114 -4.49 11.59 -8.41
CA ARG A 114 -4.59 12.41 -9.62
C ARG A 114 -5.96 13.12 -9.75
N ASN A 115 -6.99 12.59 -9.10
CA ASN A 115 -8.35 13.13 -9.09
C ASN A 115 -8.60 14.07 -7.89
N GLY A 116 -7.56 14.38 -7.12
CA GLY A 116 -7.64 15.21 -5.93
C GLY A 116 -8.35 14.54 -4.75
N GLN A 117 -8.48 13.21 -4.75
CA GLN A 117 -9.08 12.45 -3.65
C GLN A 117 -8.02 11.97 -2.67
N VAL A 118 -8.35 11.94 -1.38
CA VAL A 118 -7.48 11.35 -0.36
C VAL A 118 -7.28 9.86 -0.66
N GLN A 119 -6.03 9.41 -0.76
CA GLN A 119 -5.72 8.07 -1.24
C GLN A 119 -5.77 6.98 -0.16
N ILE A 120 -4.74 6.88 0.69
CA ILE A 120 -4.46 5.72 1.56
C ILE A 120 -5.04 5.91 2.96
N ASP A 121 -5.18 7.16 3.43
CA ASP A 121 -5.80 7.44 4.72
C ASP A 121 -7.24 6.92 4.79
N SER A 122 -7.67 6.67 6.02
CA SER A 122 -8.97 6.05 6.30
C SER A 122 -10.15 6.81 5.70
N ARG A 123 -10.95 6.11 4.90
CA ARG A 123 -12.31 6.46 4.49
C ARG A 123 -13.31 5.50 5.16
N PRO A 124 -14.60 5.84 5.26
CA PRO A 124 -15.59 4.92 5.82
C PRO A 124 -15.60 3.58 5.06
N GLY A 125 -15.11 2.52 5.70
CA GLY A 125 -15.02 1.17 5.13
C GLY A 125 -13.74 0.84 4.36
N GLU A 126 -12.83 1.81 4.15
CA GLU A 126 -11.57 1.64 3.40
C GLU A 126 -10.41 2.23 4.21
N VAL A 127 -9.42 1.40 4.56
CA VAL A 127 -8.27 1.84 5.37
C VAL A 127 -7.01 1.20 4.82
N GLY A 128 -6.02 2.03 4.49
CA GLY A 128 -4.72 1.56 4.02
C GLY A 128 -4.77 0.85 2.66
N VAL A 129 -3.67 0.20 2.32
CA VAL A 129 -3.54 -0.68 1.16
C VAL A 129 -4.03 -2.07 1.54
N THR A 130 -4.95 -2.60 0.74
CA THR A 130 -5.49 -3.96 0.92
C THR A 130 -4.57 -4.97 0.22
N PRO A 131 -4.32 -6.16 0.80
CA PRO A 131 -3.56 -7.20 0.12
C PRO A 131 -4.27 -7.64 -1.17
N ASP A 132 -3.54 -7.65 -2.28
CA ASP A 132 -3.99 -8.23 -3.55
C ASP A 132 -4.27 -9.73 -3.36
N PHE A 133 -3.42 -10.42 -2.59
CA PHE A 133 -3.64 -11.78 -2.15
C PHE A 133 -3.68 -11.86 -0.62
N ARG A 134 -4.88 -12.07 -0.08
CA ARG A 134 -5.10 -12.17 1.36
C ARG A 134 -4.83 -13.59 1.84
N VAL A 135 -3.90 -13.73 2.79
CA VAL A 135 -3.64 -15.01 3.44
C VAL A 135 -4.89 -15.44 4.23
N PRO A 136 -5.41 -16.66 4.02
CA PRO A 136 -6.58 -17.15 4.76
C PRO A 136 -6.31 -17.18 6.26
N ARG A 137 -7.22 -16.62 7.06
CA ARG A 137 -7.17 -16.65 8.53
C ARG A 137 -7.94 -17.86 9.07
N ASN A 138 -7.54 -19.06 8.65
CA ASN A 138 -8.03 -20.32 9.22
C ASN A 138 -7.20 -20.71 10.45
N VAL A 139 -7.64 -21.74 11.17
CA VAL A 139 -7.00 -22.17 12.42
C VAL A 139 -5.55 -22.58 12.17
N GLU A 140 -5.32 -23.31 11.08
CA GLU A 140 -4.04 -23.85 10.68
C GLU A 140 -3.00 -22.74 10.47
N ASN A 141 -3.35 -21.71 9.69
CA ASN A 141 -2.44 -20.60 9.41
C ASN A 141 -2.18 -19.72 10.65
N ILE A 142 -3.20 -19.53 11.50
CA ILE A 142 -3.02 -18.76 12.74
C ILE A 142 -2.15 -19.52 13.73
N LEU A 143 -2.34 -20.83 13.89
CA LEU A 143 -1.48 -21.66 14.73
C LEU A 143 -0.03 -21.64 14.24
N ALA A 144 0.19 -21.84 12.94
CA ALA A 144 1.52 -21.75 12.34
C ALA A 144 2.20 -20.40 12.63
N PHE A 145 1.47 -19.29 12.46
CA PHE A 145 1.98 -17.95 12.80
C PHE A 145 2.37 -17.84 14.29
N THR A 146 1.53 -18.35 15.21
CA THR A 146 1.84 -18.31 16.65
C THR A 146 3.00 -19.21 17.06
N GLU A 147 3.29 -20.25 16.29
CA GLU A 147 4.45 -21.13 16.46
C GLU A 147 5.74 -20.53 15.87
N GLY A 148 5.67 -19.32 15.30
CA GLY A 148 6.81 -18.62 14.71
C GLY A 148 7.10 -19.00 13.26
N ILE A 149 6.19 -19.73 12.60
CA ILE A 149 6.29 -20.00 11.17
C ILE A 149 5.79 -18.77 10.43
N ASP A 150 6.63 -18.19 9.56
CA ASP A 150 6.23 -17.08 8.70
C ASP A 150 5.34 -17.58 7.54
N ILE A 151 4.08 -17.80 7.88
CA ILE A 151 3.07 -18.28 6.94
C ILE A 151 2.79 -17.23 5.85
N GLU A 152 2.85 -15.94 6.17
CA GLU A 152 2.66 -14.87 5.18
C GLU A 152 3.76 -14.91 4.10
N LEU A 153 5.02 -15.10 4.52
CA LEU A 153 6.14 -15.29 3.60
C LEU A 153 5.98 -16.52 2.71
N LYS A 154 5.52 -17.65 3.26
CA LYS A 154 5.26 -18.86 2.45
C LYS A 154 4.25 -18.56 1.34
N TYR A 155 3.11 -17.97 1.69
CA TYR A 155 2.08 -17.60 0.72
C TYR A 155 2.58 -16.56 -0.31
N ALA A 156 3.41 -15.61 0.11
CA ALA A 156 4.01 -14.64 -0.79
C ALA A 156 4.97 -15.28 -1.79
N ALA A 157 5.82 -16.20 -1.35
CA ALA A 157 6.73 -16.96 -2.23
C ALA A 157 5.95 -17.84 -3.22
N ASP A 158 4.91 -18.53 -2.75
CA ASP A 158 4.03 -19.34 -3.60
C ASP A 158 3.28 -18.47 -4.62
N HIS A 159 2.84 -17.27 -4.22
CA HIS A 159 2.23 -16.30 -5.13
C HIS A 159 3.22 -15.78 -6.17
N LEU A 160 4.43 -15.39 -5.75
CA LEU A 160 5.51 -14.94 -6.64
C LEU A 160 5.84 -15.99 -7.70
N ASN A 161 6.03 -17.25 -7.28
CA ASN A 161 6.33 -18.36 -8.20
C ASN A 161 5.22 -18.55 -9.25
N ARG A 162 3.94 -18.41 -8.86
CA ARG A 162 2.80 -18.52 -9.79
C ARG A 162 2.76 -17.39 -10.82
N VAL A 163 2.91 -16.13 -10.37
CA VAL A 163 2.88 -14.99 -11.30
C VAL A 163 4.08 -15.01 -12.24
N THR A 164 5.26 -15.40 -11.76
CA THR A 164 6.45 -15.58 -12.61
C THR A 164 6.28 -16.70 -13.64
N ALA A 165 5.54 -17.77 -13.30
CA ALA A 165 5.24 -18.85 -14.23
C ALA A 165 4.12 -18.51 -15.25
N GLY A 166 3.54 -17.31 -15.19
CA GLY A 166 2.44 -16.89 -16.07
C GLY A 166 1.09 -17.55 -15.74
N VAL A 167 0.94 -18.13 -14.54
CA VAL A 167 -0.32 -18.72 -14.09
C VAL A 167 -1.30 -17.61 -13.76
N ASN A 168 -2.50 -17.65 -14.35
CA ASN A 168 -3.56 -16.71 -14.01
C ASN A 168 -3.97 -16.91 -12.55
N ILE A 169 -3.72 -15.91 -11.72
CA ILE A 169 -3.99 -15.94 -10.27
C ILE A 169 -5.47 -16.10 -9.91
N ASN A 170 -6.36 -16.00 -10.89
CA ASN A 170 -7.80 -16.22 -10.75
C ASN A 170 -8.20 -17.70 -10.89
N ASP A 171 -7.32 -18.56 -11.41
CA ASP A 171 -7.52 -20.00 -11.48
C ASP A 171 -7.06 -20.63 -10.14
N GLU A 172 -7.84 -20.45 -9.07
CA GLU A 172 -7.52 -21.09 -7.78
C GLU A 172 -7.72 -22.61 -7.86
N PRO A 173 -6.72 -23.43 -7.47
CA PRO A 173 -7.01 -24.63 -6.71
C PRO A 173 -7.33 -24.17 -5.28
N GLN A 174 -8.56 -24.44 -4.84
CA GLN A 174 -8.88 -24.37 -3.41
C GLN A 174 -7.91 -25.31 -2.69
N MET A 175 -6.96 -24.74 -1.97
CA MET A 175 -6.17 -25.50 -1.00
C MET A 175 -7.18 -26.01 0.03
N VAL A 176 -7.38 -27.33 -0.02
CA VAL A 176 -8.42 -28.09 0.67
C VAL A 176 -8.46 -27.71 2.15
N GLN A 177 -9.67 -27.42 2.64
CA GLN A 177 -10.01 -27.26 4.06
C GLN A 177 -9.63 -28.50 4.86
#